data_AF-A0A7J4AW95-F1
#
_entry.id   AF-A0A7J4AW95-F1
#
_cell.length_a   1.000
_cell.length_b   1.000
_cell.length_c   1.000
_cell.angle_alpha   90.00
_cell.angle_beta   90.00
_cell.angle_gamma   90.00
#
_symmetry.space_group_name_H-M   'P 1'
#
loop_
_entity.id
_entity.type
_entity.pdbx_description
1 polymer ?
#
loop_
_entity_poly.entity_id
_entity_poly.type
_entity_poly.pdbx_seq_one_letter_code
_entity_poly.pdbx_strand_id
1 'polypeptide(L)'
;MTTLWIELACPEHGFERFKVKIIRKYNIKPDQITPKFRTRPKYELSSLIVGRNVQYNQLTDYLIRYFNETGLMERVLNIRLQL
;
A
#
# COMPACT_ATOMS: atom_id res chain seq x y z
N MET A 1 8.11 -5.92 11.75
CA MET A 1 7.90 -6.03 10.29
C MET A 1 6.94 -4.93 9.94
N THR A 2 7.37 -3.91 9.20
CA THR A 2 6.53 -2.73 8.98
C THR A 2 5.41 -3.04 7.98
N THR A 3 4.17 -2.73 8.36
CA THR A 3 2.98 -2.94 7.53
C THR A 3 2.10 -1.71 7.51
N LEU A 4 1.39 -1.50 6.40
CA LEU A 4 0.41 -0.45 6.23
C LEU A 4 -0.98 -1.07 6.28
N TRP A 5 -1.84 -0.54 7.15
CA TRP A 5 -3.24 -0.91 7.23
C TRP A 5 -4.05 0.07 6.42
N ILE A 6 -4.93 -0.46 5.60
CA ILE A 6 -5.80 0.31 4.73
C ILE A 6 -7.21 -0.16 5.02
N GLU A 7 -8.04 0.77 5.49
CA GLU A 7 -9.46 0.53 5.73
C GLU A 7 -10.23 1.02 4.51
N LEU A 8 -11.00 0.13 3.90
CA LEU A 8 -11.79 0.38 2.71
C LEU A 8 -13.28 0.14 3.02
N ALA A 9 -14.15 1.01 2.51
CA ALA A 9 -15.58 0.80 2.45
C ALA A 9 -15.91 -0.15 1.28
N CYS A 10 -16.49 -1.30 1.59
CA CYS A 10 -16.94 -2.28 0.60
C CYS A 10 -18.47 -2.27 0.55
N PRO A 11 -19.10 -2.14 -0.64
CA PRO A 11 -20.56 -2.11 -0.74
C PRO A 11 -21.23 -3.42 -0.28
N GLU A 12 -20.55 -4.56 -0.37
CA GLU A 12 -21.11 -5.87 0.01
C GLU A 12 -20.92 -6.20 1.50
N HIS A 13 -19.75 -5.89 2.08
CA HIS A 13 -19.38 -6.29 3.44
C HIS A 13 -19.25 -5.11 4.42
N GLY A 14 -19.52 -3.87 3.98
CA GLY A 14 -19.43 -2.66 4.79
C GLY A 14 -17.99 -2.15 4.92
N PHE A 15 -17.18 -2.78 5.77
CA PHE A 15 -15.81 -2.35 6.06
C PHE A 15 -14.82 -3.49 5.91
N GLU A 16 -13.84 -3.31 5.04
CA GLU A 16 -12.76 -4.27 4.81
C GLU A 16 -11.41 -3.65 5.19
N ARG A 17 -10.53 -4.49 5.77
CA ARG A 17 -9.19 -4.08 6.18
C ARG A 17 -8.14 -4.88 5.44
N PHE A 18 -7.22 -4.16 4.81
CA PHE A 18 -6.12 -4.75 4.04
C PHE A 18 -4.78 -4.38 4.66
N LYS A 19 -3.86 -5.35 4.64
CA LYS A 19 -2.47 -5.16 5.10
C LYS A 19 -1.54 -5.18 3.91
N VAL A 20 -0.86 -4.05 3.67
CA VAL A 20 0.20 -3.94 2.67
C VAL A 20 1.55 -4.03 3.37
N LYS A 21 2.35 -5.04 3.02
CA LYS A 21 3.68 -5.23 3.62
C LYS A 21 4.69 -4.25 3.01
N ILE A 22 5.54 -3.64 3.82
CA ILE A 22 6.64 -2.80 3.33
C ILE A 22 7.92 -3.64 3.34
N ILE A 23 8.50 -3.86 2.16
CA ILE A 23 9.69 -4.68 1.96
C ILE A 23 10.84 -3.75 1.57
N ARG A 24 11.75 -3.48 2.51
CA ARG A 24 12.95 -2.68 2.22
C ARG A 24 13.97 -3.51 1.44
N LYS A 25 14.46 -2.98 0.32
CA LYS A 25 15.53 -3.58 -0.49
C LYS A 25 16.70 -2.61 -0.65
N TYR A 26 17.90 -3.17 -0.60
CA TYR A 26 19.15 -2.40 -0.74
C TYR A 26 19.71 -2.40 -2.17
N ASN A 27 19.27 -3.33 -3.01
CA ASN A 27 19.69 -3.46 -4.42
C ASN A 27 18.77 -2.71 -5.40
N ILE A 28 18.09 -1.67 -4.93
CA ILE A 28 17.25 -0.80 -5.76
C ILE A 28 17.59 0.66 -5.46
N LYS A 29 17.11 1.59 -6.29
CA LYS A 29 17.35 3.01 -6.06
C LYS A 29 16.87 3.42 -4.64
N PRO A 30 17.64 4.23 -3.90
CA PRO A 30 17.36 4.55 -2.49
C PRO A 30 15.98 5.15 -2.22
N ASP A 31 15.42 5.86 -3.18
CA ASP A 31 14.17 6.63 -3.16
C ASP A 31 13.03 5.94 -3.92
N GLN A 32 13.27 4.76 -4.48
CA GLN A 32 12.28 4.08 -5.30
C GLN A 32 11.21 3.37 -4.46
N ILE A 33 9.96 3.51 -4.90
CA ILE A 33 8.80 2.79 -4.39
C ILE A 33 8.19 2.01 -5.56
N THR A 34 8.10 0.69 -5.44
CA THR A 34 7.54 -0.18 -6.48
C THR A 34 6.44 -1.06 -5.88
N PRO A 35 5.23 -1.07 -6.44
CA PRO A 35 4.16 -1.93 -5.99
C PRO A 35 4.43 -3.37 -6.41
N LYS A 36 4.21 -4.31 -5.50
CA LYS A 36 4.26 -5.73 -5.77
C LYS A 36 2.88 -6.33 -5.58
N PHE A 37 2.37 -6.84 -6.69
CA PHE A 37 1.08 -7.50 -6.78
C PHE A 37 1.22 -9.00 -6.53
N ARG A 38 0.23 -9.60 -5.86
CA ARG A 38 0.13 -11.06 -5.83
C ARG A 38 -0.43 -11.54 -7.16
N THR A 39 0.01 -12.69 -7.64
CA THR A 39 -0.49 -13.25 -8.91
C THR A 39 -1.64 -14.23 -8.70
N ARG A 40 -1.79 -14.80 -7.50
CA ARG A 40 -2.84 -15.76 -7.12
C ARG A 40 -3.28 -15.54 -5.67
N PRO A 41 -4.54 -15.77 -5.29
CA PRO A 41 -5.67 -16.16 -6.16
C PRO A 41 -6.23 -15.02 -7.03
N LYS A 42 -6.03 -13.74 -6.69
CA LYS A 42 -6.44 -12.57 -7.51
C LYS A 42 -5.32 -11.53 -7.60
N TYR A 43 -5.26 -10.76 -8.68
CA TYR A 43 -4.24 -9.74 -8.86
C TYR A 43 -4.50 -8.51 -7.97
N GLU A 44 -3.81 -8.44 -6.83
CA GLU A 44 -4.05 -7.42 -5.79
C GLU A 44 -2.73 -6.90 -5.22
N LEU A 45 -2.73 -5.65 -4.77
CA LEU A 45 -1.59 -5.03 -4.11
C LEU A 45 -1.30 -5.78 -2.79
N SER A 46 -0.15 -6.44 -2.72
CA SER A 46 0.24 -7.23 -1.55
C SER A 46 1.33 -6.56 -0.74
N SER A 47 2.27 -5.89 -1.41
CA SER A 47 3.40 -5.26 -0.75
C SER A 47 3.97 -4.10 -1.55
N LEU A 48 4.64 -3.18 -0.88
CA LEU A 48 5.46 -2.14 -1.48
C LEU A 48 6.92 -2.50 -1.28
N ILE A 49 7.67 -2.57 -2.38
CA ILE A 49 9.12 -2.69 -2.36
C ILE A 49 9.68 -1.28 -2.32
N VAL A 50 10.46 -0.97 -1.28
CA VAL A 50 10.94 0.38 -1.04
C VAL A 50 12.46 0.42 -0.89
N GLY A 51 13.06 1.49 -1.38
CA GLY A 51 14.48 1.78 -1.19
C GLY A 51 14.81 2.15 0.26
N ARG A 52 16.11 2.32 0.55
CA ARG A 52 16.60 2.59 1.91
C ARG A 52 16.07 3.91 2.49
N ASN A 53 15.91 4.93 1.64
CA ASN A 53 15.67 6.31 2.04
C ASN A 53 14.20 6.73 1.89
N VAL A 54 13.32 5.76 1.69
CA VAL A 54 11.89 6.03 1.60
C VAL A 54 11.33 6.24 3.01
N GLN A 55 10.79 7.43 3.22
CA GLN A 55 10.10 7.83 4.43
C GLN A 55 8.62 7.42 4.42
N TYR A 56 8.01 7.44 5.60
CA TYR A 56 6.60 7.07 5.76
C TYR A 56 5.65 7.99 4.98
N ASN A 57 5.90 9.30 4.99
CA ASN A 57 5.05 10.27 4.28
C ASN A 57 5.02 9.97 2.78
N GLN A 58 6.18 9.64 2.20
CA GLN A 58 6.30 9.27 0.79
C GLN A 58 5.53 7.98 0.46
N LEU A 59 5.46 7.02 1.39
CA LEU A 59 4.66 5.80 1.20
C LEU A 59 3.17 6.08 1.23
N THR A 60 2.75 6.93 2.16
CA THR A 60 1.35 7.34 2.29
C THR A 60 0.92 8.11 1.05
N ASP A 61 1.71 9.10 0.62
CA ASP A 61 1.47 9.87 -0.60
C ASP A 61 1.40 8.98 -1.85
N TYR A 62 2.30 8.00 -1.94
CA TYR A 62 2.30 7.04 -3.03
C TYR A 62 1.01 6.22 -3.07
N LEU A 63 0.56 5.70 -1.92
CA LEU A 63 -0.69 4.94 -1.84
C LEU A 63 -1.91 5.81 -2.14
N ILE A 64 -1.96 7.04 -1.64
CA ILE A 64 -3.04 7.97 -1.94
C ILE A 64 -3.13 8.20 -3.46
N ARG A 65 -1.99 8.48 -4.12
CA ARG A 65 -1.96 8.61 -5.58
C ARG A 65 -2.42 7.34 -6.29
N TYR A 66 -1.93 6.18 -5.86
CA TYR A 66 -2.33 4.89 -6.43
C TYR A 66 -3.85 4.63 -6.30
N PHE A 67 -4.46 4.89 -5.14
CA PHE A 67 -5.90 4.72 -4.97
C PHE A 67 -6.72 5.76 -5.72
N ASN A 68 -6.19 6.96 -5.89
CA ASN A 68 -6.81 7.99 -6.70
C ASN A 68 -6.82 7.62 -8.19
N GLU A 69 -5.68 7.17 -8.72
CA GLU A 69 -5.54 6.72 -10.11
C GLU A 69 -6.39 5.47 -10.43
N THR A 70 -6.62 4.61 -9.43
CA THR A 70 -7.47 3.42 -9.58
C THR A 70 -8.96 3.69 -9.33
N GLY A 71 -9.34 4.92 -8.97
CA GLY A 71 -10.73 5.29 -8.67
C GLY A 71 -11.28 4.68 -7.38
N LEU A 72 -10.41 4.16 -6.51
CA LEU A 72 -10.77 3.53 -5.24
C LEU A 72 -10.67 4.48 -4.05
N MET A 73 -10.17 5.71 -4.25
CA MET A 73 -9.91 6.68 -3.18
C MET A 73 -11.17 7.02 -2.36
N GLU A 74 -12.33 7.14 -3.00
CA GLU A 74 -13.61 7.41 -2.30
C GLU A 74 -14.00 6.31 -1.32
N ARG A 75 -13.47 5.10 -1.52
CA ARG A 75 -13.68 3.96 -0.63
C ARG A 75 -12.64 3.90 0.47
N VAL A 76 -11.51 4.60 0.36
CA VAL A 76 -10.46 4.60 1.39
C VAL A 76 -10.93 5.44 2.57
N LEU A 77 -11.10 4.80 3.73
CA LEU A 77 -11.50 5.47 4.96
C LEU A 77 -10.29 5.93 5.77
N ASN A 78 -9.22 5.12 5.78
CA ASN A 78 -8.08 5.34 6.65
C ASN A 78 -6.85 4.58 6.16
N ILE A 79 -5.67 5.20 6.31
CA ILE A 79 -4.37 4.57 6.05
C ILE A 79 -3.52 4.76 7.30
N ARG A 80 -3.09 3.67 7.94
CA ARG A 80 -2.27 3.71 9.16
C ARG A 80 -1.02 2.86 9.04
N LEU A 81 0.11 3.38 9.51
CA LEU A 81 1.31 2.57 9.70
C LEU A 81 1.18 1.73 10.96
N GLN A 82 1.56 0.46 10.86
CA GLN A 82 1.87 -0.39 12.00
C GLN A 82 3.35 -0.79 11.93
N LEU A 83 4.11 -0.34 12.92
CA LEU A 83 5.54 -0.60 13.09
C LEU A 83 5.79 -2.00 13.69
#